data_AF-Q9X045-F1
#
_entry.id   AF-Q9X045-F1
#
_cell.length_a   1.000
_cell.length_b   1.000
_cell.length_c   1.000
_cell.angle_alpha   90.00
_cell.angle_beta   90.00
_cell.angle_gamma   90.00
#
_symmetry.space_group_name_H-M   'P 1'
#
loop_
_entity.id
_entity.type
_entity.pdbx_description
1 polymer ?
#
loop_
_entity_poly.entity_id
_entity_poly.type
_entity_poly.pdbx_seq_one_letter_code
_entity_poly.pdbx_strand_id
1 'polypeptide(L)'
;MFHESYLENPVSLHYRIHPSSPRTIHTGCDHRVHYTQGGGNMAFNPVQRAMEMESLVMKGERRKYYRFRYSLYYGGIVTADTVGCKFLCAYCWNYFRNLRPKRAGDFLSPEEVAERLLEISKKRKCDLFRISGAEPILGRRSAEHVRKVIELVNNTFILETNGLMFGFDPSLVDLFVNLNVLIRVSVKGWDEESFEKITGASGEYFRYQLKALEHLHGKVHFWVAVVYDLFREKGLKELEKRLPIPCRIEKEYLEMYP
;
A
#
# COMPACT_ATOMS: atom_id res chain seq x y z
N MET A 1 -22.73 -3.59 8.17
CA MET A 1 -22.43 -3.70 9.61
C MET A 1 -20.97 -4.11 9.69
N PHE A 2 -20.09 -3.23 10.17
CA PHE A 2 -18.65 -3.51 10.24
C PHE A 2 -18.39 -4.64 11.25
N HIS A 3 -17.69 -5.69 10.84
CA HIS A 3 -17.22 -6.73 11.77
C HIS A 3 -15.93 -6.22 12.44
N GLU A 4 -16.01 -5.75 13.69
CA GLU A 4 -14.85 -5.32 14.50
C GLU A 4 -13.76 -6.40 14.62
N SER A 5 -14.10 -7.67 14.37
CA SER A 5 -13.18 -8.81 14.44
C SER A 5 -11.96 -8.72 13.50
N TYR A 6 -12.00 -7.90 12.44
CA TYR A 6 -10.83 -7.64 11.58
C TYR A 6 -9.84 -6.62 12.18
N LEU A 7 -10.32 -5.78 13.09
CA LEU A 7 -9.51 -4.80 13.82
C LEU A 7 -8.86 -5.40 15.07
N GLU A 8 -9.41 -6.49 15.60
CA GLU A 8 -8.94 -7.09 16.86
C GLU A 8 -8.03 -8.31 16.66
N ASN A 9 -8.08 -8.98 15.51
CA ASN A 9 -7.15 -10.07 15.23
C ASN A 9 -5.77 -9.54 14.82
N PRO A 10 -4.69 -9.81 15.59
CA PRO A 10 -3.33 -9.57 15.15
C PRO A 10 -2.99 -10.61 14.08
N VAL A 11 -3.35 -10.33 12.83
CA VAL A 11 -2.82 -11.10 11.71
C VAL A 11 -1.35 -10.70 11.59
N SER A 12 -0.42 -11.61 11.89
CA SER A 12 0.97 -11.44 11.48
C SER A 12 0.99 -11.46 9.95
N LEU A 13 0.94 -10.27 9.34
CA LEU A 13 1.04 -10.14 7.90
C LEU A 13 2.51 -10.23 7.52
N HIS A 14 2.82 -11.28 6.78
CA HIS A 14 4.15 -11.47 6.25
C HIS A 14 4.27 -10.83 4.87
N TYR A 15 5.10 -9.80 4.77
CA TYR A 15 5.44 -9.13 3.52
C TYR A 15 6.53 -9.92 2.82
N ARG A 16 6.23 -10.41 1.61
CA ARG A 16 7.21 -11.16 0.84
C ARG A 16 8.27 -10.23 0.25
N ILE A 17 9.50 -10.72 0.10
CA ILE A 17 10.58 -10.01 -0.61
C ILE A 17 11.01 -10.80 -1.84
N HIS A 18 11.25 -10.11 -2.96
CA HIS A 18 11.89 -10.72 -4.13
C HIS A 18 13.43 -10.72 -3.96
N PRO A 19 14.11 -11.87 -4.07
CA PRO A 19 15.56 -11.99 -3.77
C PRO A 19 16.51 -11.19 -4.66
N SER A 20 16.01 -10.60 -5.75
CA SER A 20 16.81 -9.84 -6.73
C SER A 20 16.45 -8.35 -6.77
N SER A 21 15.75 -7.83 -5.75
CA SER A 21 15.57 -6.37 -5.61
C SER A 21 16.94 -5.70 -5.40
N PRO A 22 17.37 -4.78 -6.28
CA PRO A 22 18.66 -4.12 -6.18
C PRO A 22 18.77 -3.14 -4.99
N ARG A 23 17.68 -2.94 -4.24
CA ARG A 23 17.65 -2.14 -3.00
C ARG A 23 17.40 -2.97 -1.74
N THR A 24 17.58 -4.30 -1.80
CA THR A 24 17.29 -5.17 -0.65
C THR A 24 18.12 -4.78 0.57
N ILE A 25 17.45 -4.48 1.69
CA ILE A 25 18.11 -4.32 3.00
C ILE A 25 18.29 -5.71 3.58
N HIS A 26 19.55 -6.16 3.71
CA HIS A 26 19.86 -7.43 4.35
C HIS A 26 19.65 -7.31 5.87
N THR A 27 18.67 -8.03 6.41
CA THR A 27 18.46 -8.17 7.85
C THR A 27 19.27 -9.35 8.39
N GLY A 28 20.60 -9.25 8.32
CA GLY A 28 21.51 -10.24 8.89
C GLY A 28 21.96 -9.81 10.28
N CYS A 29 21.87 -10.72 11.25
CA CYS A 29 22.56 -10.60 12.52
C CYS A 29 24.05 -10.40 12.24
N ASP A 30 24.61 -9.34 12.80
CA ASP A 30 26.01 -8.94 12.69
C ASP A 30 26.48 -8.40 11.32
N HIS A 31 27.09 -7.21 11.40
CA HIS A 31 27.91 -6.51 10.39
C HIS A 31 27.17 -5.62 9.36
N ARG A 32 27.46 -4.31 9.50
CA ARG A 32 27.36 -3.18 8.56
C ARG A 32 26.51 -3.39 7.29
N VAL A 33 25.48 -2.55 7.15
CA VAL A 33 24.75 -2.31 5.90
C VAL A 33 25.74 -1.79 4.85
N HIS A 34 26.29 -2.67 4.03
CA HIS A 34 27.19 -2.30 2.94
C HIS A 34 26.36 -1.86 1.72
N TYR A 35 26.38 -0.56 1.45
CA TYR A 35 25.92 0.02 0.19
C TYR A 35 27.06 -0.10 -0.83
N THR A 36 26.80 -0.65 -2.01
CA THR A 36 27.68 -0.41 -3.15
C THR A 36 27.52 1.07 -3.54
N GLN A 37 28.44 1.91 -3.06
CA GLN A 37 28.54 3.30 -3.49
C GLN A 37 28.81 3.32 -5.00
N GLY A 38 27.79 3.73 -5.76
CA GLY A 38 27.88 3.96 -7.20
C GLY A 38 26.92 5.09 -7.59
N GLY A 39 27.44 6.31 -7.64
CA GLY A 39 26.79 7.50 -8.24
C GLY A 39 25.69 8.14 -7.37
N GLY A 40 25.77 9.46 -7.19
CA GLY A 40 24.84 10.25 -6.37
C GLY A 40 23.37 10.01 -6.75
N ASN A 41 22.66 9.25 -5.91
CA ASN A 41 21.26 8.92 -6.12
C ASN A 41 20.43 9.99 -5.43
N MET A 42 20.24 11.14 -6.10
CA MET A 42 19.37 12.20 -5.61
C MET A 42 17.97 11.60 -5.42
N ALA A 43 17.47 11.59 -4.19
CA ALA A 43 16.17 11.01 -3.89
C ALA A 43 15.08 11.65 -4.76
N PHE A 44 14.14 10.84 -5.26
CA PHE A 44 13.18 11.32 -6.27
C PHE A 44 11.93 11.95 -5.62
N ASN A 45 11.25 12.82 -6.34
CA ASN A 45 9.95 13.38 -5.95
C ASN A 45 8.84 12.31 -6.14
N PRO A 46 8.22 11.79 -5.06
CA PRO A 46 7.23 10.72 -5.17
C PRO A 46 5.88 11.20 -5.71
N VAL A 47 5.56 12.51 -5.60
CA VAL A 47 4.31 13.07 -6.13
C VAL A 47 4.38 13.15 -7.64
N GLN A 48 5.47 13.70 -8.19
CA GLN A 48 5.70 13.70 -9.63
C GLN A 48 5.69 12.27 -10.19
N ARG A 49 6.39 11.35 -9.53
CA ARG A 49 6.39 9.94 -9.91
C ARG A 49 5.00 9.30 -9.82
N ALA A 50 4.15 9.72 -8.89
CA ALA A 50 2.78 9.25 -8.80
C ALA A 50 1.96 9.67 -10.02
N MET A 51 2.08 10.93 -10.46
CA MET A 51 1.41 11.44 -11.67
C MET A 51 1.88 10.71 -12.93
N GLU A 52 3.20 10.53 -13.08
CA GLU A 52 3.79 9.75 -14.17
C GLU A 52 3.27 8.31 -14.15
N MET A 53 3.29 7.66 -12.99
CA MET A 53 2.82 6.28 -12.85
C MET A 53 1.31 6.17 -13.14
N GLU A 54 0.49 7.12 -12.70
CA GLU A 54 -0.95 7.14 -12.96
C GLU A 54 -1.22 7.19 -14.46
N SER A 55 -0.49 8.02 -15.22
CA SER A 55 -0.60 8.08 -16.68
C SER A 55 -0.27 6.77 -17.39
N LEU A 56 0.61 5.94 -16.79
CA LEU A 56 1.07 4.67 -17.36
C LEU A 56 0.11 3.51 -17.07
N VAL A 57 -0.61 3.59 -15.95
CA VAL A 57 -1.46 2.50 -15.46
C VAL A 57 -2.95 2.78 -15.57
N MET A 58 -3.33 3.97 -16.02
CA MET A 58 -4.73 4.36 -16.28
C MET A 58 -4.97 4.67 -17.77
N LYS A 59 -6.04 4.11 -18.35
CA LYS A 59 -6.53 4.40 -19.71
C LYS A 59 -8.03 4.72 -19.66
N GLY A 60 -8.37 6.01 -19.75
CA GLY A 60 -9.71 6.48 -19.37
C GLY A 60 -9.98 6.13 -17.91
N GLU A 61 -11.11 5.48 -17.65
CA GLU A 61 -11.50 4.93 -16.34
C GLU A 61 -10.91 3.54 -16.07
N ARG A 62 -10.25 2.90 -17.05
CA ARG A 62 -9.65 1.58 -16.87
C ARG A 62 -8.30 1.66 -16.18
N ARG A 63 -8.01 0.68 -15.33
CA ARG A 63 -6.76 0.56 -14.58
C ARG A 63 -6.09 -0.79 -14.82
N LYS A 64 -4.75 -0.84 -14.75
CA LYS A 64 -3.99 -2.09 -14.87
C LYS A 64 -4.12 -3.01 -13.64
N TYR A 65 -4.48 -4.27 -13.88
CA TYR A 65 -4.45 -5.37 -12.92
C TYR A 65 -3.76 -6.59 -13.53
N TYR A 66 -3.09 -7.40 -12.71
CA TYR A 66 -2.35 -8.57 -13.23
C TYR A 66 -2.73 -9.90 -12.57
N ARG A 67 -3.47 -9.88 -11.46
CA ARG A 67 -3.89 -11.11 -10.76
C ARG A 67 -5.13 -10.87 -9.91
N PHE A 68 -6.00 -11.88 -9.87
CA PHE A 68 -7.14 -11.97 -8.96
C PHE A 68 -7.03 -13.28 -8.18
N ARG A 69 -7.18 -13.23 -6.86
CA ARG A 69 -6.92 -14.42 -6.01
C ARG A 69 -7.68 -14.37 -4.69
N TYR A 70 -7.79 -15.52 -4.06
CA TYR A 70 -8.16 -15.67 -2.66
C TYR A 70 -6.91 -15.95 -1.82
N SER A 71 -6.89 -15.49 -0.57
CA SER A 71 -5.84 -15.80 0.39
C SER A 71 -6.41 -15.89 1.81
N LEU A 72 -5.70 -16.60 2.71
CA LEU A 72 -6.14 -16.82 4.09
C LEU A 72 -5.87 -15.63 5.03
N TYR A 73 -5.28 -14.55 4.53
CA TYR A 73 -5.11 -13.32 5.31
C TYR A 73 -6.47 -12.81 5.80
N TYR A 74 -6.52 -12.31 7.04
CA TYR A 74 -7.75 -11.87 7.71
C TYR A 74 -8.85 -12.96 7.82
N GLY A 75 -8.47 -14.24 7.85
CA GLY A 75 -9.43 -15.35 7.86
C GLY A 75 -10.04 -15.66 6.49
N GLY A 76 -9.57 -14.98 5.44
CA GLY A 76 -10.08 -15.11 4.08
C GLY A 76 -10.27 -13.74 3.46
N ILE A 77 -9.62 -13.48 2.32
CA ILE A 77 -9.75 -12.23 1.59
C ILE A 77 -9.60 -12.44 0.08
N VAL A 78 -10.51 -11.84 -0.68
CA VAL A 78 -10.47 -11.78 -2.14
C VAL A 78 -9.67 -10.54 -2.56
N THR A 79 -8.67 -10.73 -3.42
CA THR A 79 -7.68 -9.70 -3.76
C THR A 79 -7.58 -9.48 -5.25
N ALA A 80 -7.63 -8.21 -5.67
CA ALA A 80 -7.18 -7.77 -6.99
C ALA A 80 -5.79 -7.12 -6.86
N ASP A 81 -4.77 -7.70 -7.50
CA ASP A 81 -3.41 -7.15 -7.49
C ASP A 81 -3.23 -6.19 -8.68
N THR A 82 -2.93 -4.92 -8.37
CA THR A 82 -2.74 -3.83 -9.35
C THR A 82 -1.27 -3.64 -9.72
N VAL A 83 -1.02 -2.80 -10.73
CA VAL A 83 0.32 -2.42 -11.21
C VAL A 83 0.53 -0.92 -10.98
N GLY A 84 1.76 -0.55 -10.65
CA GLY A 84 2.20 0.85 -10.57
C GLY A 84 2.30 1.36 -9.15
N CYS A 85 3.50 1.80 -8.78
CA CYS A 85 3.76 2.39 -7.47
C CYS A 85 4.69 3.60 -7.60
N LYS A 86 4.41 4.62 -6.80
CA LYS A 86 5.24 5.82 -6.68
C LYS A 86 6.50 5.62 -5.82
N PHE A 87 6.63 4.50 -5.11
CA PHE A 87 7.83 4.19 -4.33
C PHE A 87 8.67 3.07 -4.97
N LEU A 88 9.95 3.01 -4.59
CA LEU A 88 10.92 1.98 -4.96
C LEU A 88 11.39 1.23 -3.72
N CYS A 89 10.43 0.77 -2.91
CA CYS A 89 10.74 0.23 -1.59
C CYS A 89 11.75 -0.91 -1.64
N ALA A 90 12.71 -0.89 -0.72
CA ALA A 90 13.77 -1.87 -0.55
C ALA A 90 13.29 -3.33 -0.54
N TYR A 91 12.09 -3.57 0.01
CA TYR A 91 11.50 -4.89 0.24
C TYR A 91 10.27 -5.18 -0.63
N CYS A 92 10.03 -4.42 -1.70
CA CYS A 92 8.83 -4.60 -2.52
C CYS A 92 8.84 -5.95 -3.28
N TRP A 93 7.94 -6.89 -2.97
CA TRP A 93 7.81 -8.11 -3.78
C TRP A 93 7.34 -7.85 -5.22
N ASN A 94 6.62 -6.75 -5.46
CA ASN A 94 6.17 -6.38 -6.80
C ASN A 94 7.13 -5.44 -7.54
N TYR A 95 8.39 -5.33 -7.06
CA TYR A 95 9.38 -4.37 -7.54
C TYR A 95 9.55 -4.37 -9.06
N PHE A 96 9.76 -5.54 -9.67
CA PHE A 96 10.00 -5.63 -11.11
C PHE A 96 8.79 -5.22 -11.97
N ARG A 97 7.56 -5.54 -11.52
CA ARG A 97 6.35 -5.10 -12.23
C ARG A 97 6.18 -3.59 -12.10
N ASN A 98 6.50 -3.03 -10.94
CA ASN A 98 6.45 -1.58 -10.70
C ASN A 98 7.57 -0.80 -11.41
N LEU A 99 8.72 -1.44 -11.70
CA LEU A 99 9.76 -0.87 -12.56
C LEU A 99 9.38 -0.88 -14.04
N ARG A 100 8.56 -1.85 -14.47
CA ARG A 100 8.16 -2.03 -15.88
C ARG A 100 6.63 -2.06 -16.03
N PRO A 101 5.90 -1.01 -15.57
CA PRO A 101 4.44 -1.02 -15.51
C PRO A 101 3.78 -1.13 -16.89
N LYS A 102 4.45 -0.69 -17.95
CA LYS A 102 3.98 -0.85 -19.34
C LYS A 102 3.85 -2.32 -19.76
N ARG A 103 4.67 -3.21 -19.22
CA ARG A 103 4.77 -4.63 -19.61
C ARG A 103 4.00 -5.60 -18.69
N ALA A 104 3.25 -5.09 -17.72
CA ALA A 104 2.51 -5.91 -16.77
C ALA A 104 1.03 -5.49 -16.72
N GLY A 105 0.16 -6.50 -16.56
CA GLY A 105 -1.27 -6.34 -16.34
C GLY A 105 -2.07 -5.84 -17.53
N ASP A 106 -3.38 -6.04 -17.42
CA ASP A 106 -4.40 -5.67 -18.40
C ASP A 106 -5.22 -4.49 -17.89
N PHE A 107 -5.65 -3.61 -18.80
CA PHE A 107 -6.54 -2.50 -18.46
C PHE A 107 -7.97 -3.02 -18.28
N LEU A 108 -8.49 -2.93 -17.06
CA LEU A 108 -9.84 -3.35 -16.70
C LEU A 108 -10.65 -2.15 -16.23
N SER A 109 -11.94 -2.10 -16.58
CA SER A 109 -12.89 -1.15 -16.02
C SER A 109 -13.24 -1.52 -14.57
N PRO A 110 -13.82 -0.60 -13.79
CA PRO A 110 -14.31 -0.91 -12.46
C PRO A 110 -15.27 -2.10 -12.42
N GLU A 111 -16.15 -2.23 -13.43
CA GLU A 111 -17.12 -3.32 -13.58
C GLU A 111 -16.43 -4.67 -13.78
N GLU A 112 -15.45 -4.74 -14.68
CA GLU A 112 -14.68 -5.97 -14.94
C GLU A 112 -13.90 -6.42 -13.68
N VAL A 113 -13.39 -5.46 -12.90
CA VAL A 113 -12.70 -5.75 -11.63
C VAL A 113 -13.68 -6.27 -10.58
N ALA A 114 -14.82 -5.60 -10.40
CA ALA A 114 -15.83 -5.98 -9.42
C ALA A 114 -16.42 -7.36 -9.74
N GLU A 115 -16.74 -7.65 -10.99
CA GLU A 115 -17.24 -8.96 -11.45
C GLU A 115 -16.27 -10.08 -11.06
N ARG A 116 -14.99 -9.95 -11.41
CA ARG A 116 -13.96 -10.96 -11.10
C ARG A 116 -13.77 -11.16 -9.59
N LEU A 117 -13.87 -10.09 -8.80
CA LEU A 117 -13.82 -10.17 -7.34
C LEU A 117 -15.03 -10.95 -6.79
N LEU A 118 -16.24 -10.62 -7.24
CA LEU A 118 -17.49 -11.26 -6.81
C LEU A 118 -17.56 -12.74 -7.20
N GLU A 119 -17.04 -13.12 -8.38
CA GLU A 119 -16.94 -14.52 -8.78
C GLU A 119 -16.09 -15.36 -7.81
N ILE A 120 -14.94 -14.83 -7.39
CA ILE A 120 -14.05 -15.51 -6.45
C ILE A 120 -14.71 -15.57 -5.07
N SER A 121 -15.32 -14.47 -4.63
CA SER A 121 -16.08 -14.39 -3.37
C SER A 121 -17.14 -15.48 -3.30
N LYS A 122 -17.98 -15.63 -4.33
CA LYS A 122 -19.03 -16.67 -4.40
C LYS A 122 -18.45 -18.09 -4.31
N LYS A 123 -17.36 -18.36 -5.03
CA LYS A 123 -16.68 -19.68 -5.02
C LYS A 123 -16.04 -20.00 -3.68
N ARG A 124 -15.57 -18.99 -2.95
CA ARG A 124 -14.81 -19.14 -1.70
C ARG A 124 -15.62 -18.88 -0.43
N LYS A 125 -16.87 -18.42 -0.58
CA LYS A 125 -17.75 -17.99 0.54
C LYS A 125 -17.03 -16.96 1.43
N CYS A 126 -16.48 -15.93 0.80
CA CYS A 126 -15.66 -14.90 1.43
C CYS A 126 -16.12 -13.52 0.99
N ASP A 127 -16.48 -12.69 1.97
CA ASP A 127 -17.10 -11.38 1.77
C ASP A 127 -16.17 -10.20 2.11
N LEU A 128 -14.87 -10.49 2.29
CA LEU A 128 -13.83 -9.50 2.52
C LEU A 128 -12.99 -9.33 1.25
N PHE A 129 -12.79 -8.08 0.85
CA PHE A 129 -12.13 -7.72 -0.41
C PHE A 129 -10.95 -6.78 -0.17
N ARG A 130 -9.97 -6.78 -1.07
CA ARG A 130 -8.93 -5.75 -1.12
C ARG A 130 -8.38 -5.52 -2.52
N ILE A 131 -7.74 -4.37 -2.71
CA ILE A 131 -6.81 -4.12 -3.79
C ILE A 131 -5.40 -4.04 -3.20
N SER A 132 -4.46 -4.78 -3.78
CA SER A 132 -3.08 -4.88 -3.29
C SER A 132 -2.10 -4.93 -4.47
N GLY A 133 -0.86 -5.37 -4.24
CA GLY A 133 0.15 -5.59 -5.28
C GLY A 133 0.91 -4.34 -5.72
N ALA A 134 0.35 -3.15 -5.59
CA ALA A 134 1.04 -1.89 -5.84
C ALA A 134 0.38 -0.75 -5.05
N GLU A 135 0.54 0.50 -5.47
CA GLU A 135 -0.18 1.61 -4.86
C GLU A 135 -1.50 1.86 -5.61
N PRO A 136 -2.67 1.60 -4.99
CA PRO A 136 -3.95 1.86 -5.64
C PRO A 136 -4.22 3.36 -5.84
N ILE A 137 -3.72 4.24 -4.96
CA ILE A 137 -3.98 5.68 -5.00
C ILE A 137 -2.72 6.45 -5.46
N LEU A 138 -2.66 6.72 -6.76
CA LEU A 138 -1.59 7.50 -7.40
C LEU A 138 -2.01 8.96 -7.68
N GLY A 139 -3.32 9.22 -7.72
CA GLY A 139 -3.94 10.50 -8.01
C GLY A 139 -5.47 10.36 -8.07
N ARG A 140 -6.16 11.37 -8.59
CA ARG A 140 -7.64 11.41 -8.61
C ARG A 140 -8.25 10.34 -9.51
N ARG A 141 -7.69 10.08 -10.70
CA ARG A 141 -8.23 9.09 -11.65
C ARG A 141 -8.19 7.68 -11.07
N SER A 142 -7.07 7.34 -10.44
CA SER A 142 -6.90 6.06 -9.76
C SER A 142 -7.77 5.92 -8.52
N ALA A 143 -7.92 6.99 -7.74
CA ALA A 143 -8.82 7.01 -6.59
C ALA A 143 -10.28 6.80 -7.00
N GLU A 144 -10.75 7.47 -8.06
CA GLU A 144 -12.12 7.30 -8.55
C GLU A 144 -12.39 5.92 -9.12
N HIS A 145 -11.42 5.32 -9.81
CA HIS A 145 -11.50 3.91 -10.22
C HIS A 145 -11.70 2.99 -9.00
N VAL A 146 -10.87 3.15 -7.97
CA VAL A 146 -10.94 2.33 -6.75
C VAL A 146 -12.28 2.56 -6.03
N ARG A 147 -12.72 3.82 -5.89
CA ARG A 147 -14.04 4.17 -5.34
C ARG A 147 -15.15 3.39 -6.06
N LYS A 148 -15.16 3.42 -7.41
CA LYS A 148 -16.18 2.75 -8.21
C LYS A 148 -16.15 1.23 -8.04
N VAL A 149 -14.96 0.61 -7.94
CA VAL A 149 -14.84 -0.83 -7.64
C VAL A 149 -15.45 -1.15 -6.27
N ILE A 150 -15.15 -0.37 -5.24
CA ILE A 150 -15.70 -0.57 -3.88
C ILE A 150 -17.23 -0.47 -3.89
N GLU A 151 -17.79 0.54 -4.57
CA GLU A 151 -19.24 0.71 -4.74
C GLU A 151 -19.90 -0.48 -5.44
N LEU A 152 -19.28 -0.99 -6.50
CA LEU A 152 -19.82 -2.11 -7.27
C LEU A 152 -19.75 -3.44 -6.53
N VAL A 153 -18.72 -3.66 -5.72
CA VAL A 153 -18.63 -4.84 -4.84
C VAL A 153 -19.64 -4.75 -3.70
N ASN A 154 -19.90 -3.54 -3.19
CA ASN A 154 -20.88 -3.26 -2.13
C ASN A 154 -20.74 -4.18 -0.90
N ASN A 155 -19.50 -4.44 -0.48
CA ASN A 155 -19.16 -5.27 0.66
C ASN A 155 -17.89 -4.72 1.35
N THR A 156 -17.46 -5.34 2.44
CA THR A 156 -16.34 -4.84 3.24
C THR A 156 -15.04 -4.89 2.46
N PHE A 157 -14.41 -3.73 2.29
CA PHE A 157 -13.18 -3.57 1.53
C PHE A 157 -12.02 -3.10 2.42
N ILE A 158 -10.85 -3.69 2.28
CA ILE A 158 -9.60 -3.18 2.84
C ILE A 158 -8.81 -2.51 1.72
N LEU A 159 -8.66 -1.18 1.82
CA LEU A 159 -7.81 -0.41 0.91
C LEU A 159 -6.40 -0.31 1.49
N GLU A 160 -5.46 -1.05 0.91
CA GLU A 160 -4.03 -0.98 1.27
C GLU A 160 -3.36 0.18 0.51
N THR A 161 -2.85 1.19 1.21
CA THR A 161 -2.16 2.34 0.60
C THR A 161 -0.95 2.73 1.44
N ASN A 162 0.03 3.41 0.86
CA ASN A 162 1.06 4.11 1.65
C ASN A 162 0.60 5.49 2.17
N GLY A 163 -0.60 5.95 1.80
CA GLY A 163 -1.20 7.18 2.33
C GLY A 163 -0.61 8.49 1.79
N LEU A 164 0.56 8.51 1.14
CA LEU A 164 1.21 9.77 0.76
C LEU A 164 0.32 10.68 -0.11
N MET A 165 -0.48 10.12 -1.02
CA MET A 165 -1.38 10.95 -1.85
C MET A 165 -2.55 11.51 -1.05
N PHE A 166 -3.05 10.81 -0.02
CA PHE A 166 -4.07 11.36 0.89
C PHE A 166 -3.53 12.52 1.73
N GLY A 167 -2.26 12.46 2.13
CA GLY A 167 -1.63 13.60 2.82
C GLY A 167 -1.32 14.76 1.89
N PHE A 168 -0.95 14.49 0.63
CA PHE A 168 -0.65 15.52 -0.36
C PHE A 168 -1.90 16.23 -0.87
N ASP A 169 -2.97 15.48 -1.15
CA ASP A 169 -4.27 15.98 -1.60
C ASP A 169 -5.40 15.39 -0.72
N PRO A 170 -5.88 16.13 0.31
CA PRO A 170 -6.94 15.67 1.19
C PRO A 170 -8.27 15.40 0.48
N SER A 171 -8.52 16.00 -0.68
CA SER A 171 -9.77 15.81 -1.44
C SER A 171 -9.93 14.38 -1.98
N LEU A 172 -8.86 13.60 -1.96
CA LEU A 172 -8.89 12.17 -2.29
C LEU A 172 -9.52 11.33 -1.17
N VAL A 173 -9.43 11.76 0.10
CA VAL A 173 -10.05 11.05 1.23
C VAL A 173 -11.58 11.13 1.14
N ASP A 174 -12.10 12.27 0.69
CA ASP A 174 -13.55 12.51 0.60
C ASP A 174 -14.26 11.53 -0.34
N LEU A 175 -13.52 10.91 -1.28
CA LEU A 175 -14.02 9.85 -2.16
C LEU A 175 -14.39 8.55 -1.42
N PHE A 176 -13.93 8.36 -0.18
CA PHE A 176 -14.05 7.10 0.56
C PHE A 176 -14.93 7.19 1.81
N VAL A 177 -15.37 8.39 2.22
CA VAL A 177 -16.08 8.66 3.49
C VAL A 177 -17.35 7.84 3.67
N ASN A 178 -18.15 7.67 2.61
CA ASN A 178 -19.45 6.99 2.69
C ASN A 178 -19.44 5.55 2.19
N LEU A 179 -18.25 4.96 2.01
CA LEU A 179 -18.12 3.59 1.51
C LEU A 179 -17.91 2.60 2.66
N ASN A 180 -18.25 1.33 2.42
CA ASN A 180 -17.90 0.24 3.33
C ASN A 180 -16.42 -0.15 3.16
N VAL A 181 -15.53 0.76 3.53
CA VAL A 181 -14.08 0.63 3.37
C VAL A 181 -13.35 0.86 4.68
N LEU A 182 -12.32 0.05 4.88
CA LEU A 182 -11.31 0.17 5.91
C LEU A 182 -9.98 0.52 5.25
N ILE A 183 -9.28 1.53 5.74
CA ILE A 183 -8.02 1.97 5.15
C ILE A 183 -6.84 1.46 5.97
N ARG A 184 -5.97 0.68 5.31
CA ARG A 184 -4.72 0.21 5.90
C ARG A 184 -3.57 1.05 5.36
N VAL A 185 -3.04 1.93 6.20
CA VAL A 185 -1.95 2.85 5.81
C VAL A 185 -0.60 2.23 6.15
N SER A 186 0.13 1.78 5.13
CA SER A 186 1.46 1.22 5.31
C SER A 186 2.52 2.33 5.38
N VAL A 187 2.88 2.73 6.59
CA VAL A 187 3.85 3.80 6.85
C VAL A 187 5.27 3.30 6.61
N LYS A 188 6.01 4.01 5.75
CA LYS A 188 7.33 3.60 5.24
C LYS A 188 8.50 4.35 5.87
N GLY A 189 8.70 4.24 7.17
CA GLY A 189 9.75 4.94 7.93
C GLY A 189 9.18 5.59 9.18
N TRP A 190 10.05 6.01 10.09
CA TRP A 190 9.69 6.74 11.32
C TRP A 190 10.26 8.16 11.33
N ASP A 191 11.12 8.48 10.38
CA ASP A 191 11.69 9.79 10.12
C ASP A 191 12.00 9.95 8.62
N GLU A 192 12.41 11.16 8.25
CA GLU A 192 12.74 11.56 6.88
C GLU A 192 13.87 10.68 6.31
N GLU A 193 14.89 10.38 7.11
CA GLU A 193 16.05 9.58 6.70
C GLU A 193 15.69 8.11 6.46
N SER A 194 14.98 7.48 7.40
CA SER A 194 14.49 6.11 7.25
C SER A 194 13.48 5.98 6.12
N PHE A 195 12.62 6.99 5.92
CA PHE A 195 11.71 7.03 4.78
C PHE A 195 12.45 7.04 3.44
N GLU A 196 13.46 7.89 3.31
CA GLU A 196 14.26 7.97 2.09
C GLU A 196 15.02 6.67 1.84
N LYS A 197 15.64 6.11 2.88
CA LYS A 197 16.33 4.82 2.81
C LYS A 197 15.39 3.69 2.38
N ILE A 198 14.20 3.62 2.97
CA ILE A 198 13.24 2.55 2.70
C ILE A 198 12.62 2.68 1.32
N THR A 199 12.20 3.87 0.91
CA THR A 199 11.36 4.09 -0.28
C THR A 199 12.11 4.55 -1.52
N GLY A 200 13.30 5.12 -1.32
CA GLY A 200 14.08 5.84 -2.34
C GLY A 200 13.54 7.23 -2.70
N ALA A 201 12.40 7.64 -2.14
CA ALA A 201 11.81 8.96 -2.34
C ALA A 201 12.42 9.99 -1.39
N SER A 202 12.44 11.27 -1.76
CA SER A 202 13.01 12.31 -0.89
C SER A 202 12.36 12.35 0.49
N GLY A 203 13.21 12.38 1.53
CA GLY A 203 12.84 12.37 2.94
C GLY A 203 11.77 13.39 3.32
N GLU A 204 11.78 14.57 2.68
CA GLU A 204 10.84 15.66 2.98
C GLU A 204 9.36 15.28 2.81
N TYR A 205 9.08 14.25 2.00
CA TYR A 205 7.72 13.78 1.73
C TYR A 205 7.19 12.86 2.82
N PHE A 206 8.01 12.44 3.79
CA PHE A 206 7.57 11.62 4.93
C PHE A 206 6.41 12.28 5.67
N ARG A 207 6.44 13.62 5.81
CA ARG A 207 5.36 14.41 6.44
C ARG A 207 3.97 14.13 5.88
N TYR A 208 3.86 13.79 4.60
CA TYR A 208 2.57 13.50 3.97
C TYR A 208 2.01 12.14 4.37
N GLN A 209 2.82 11.18 4.83
CA GLN A 209 2.26 9.96 5.43
C GLN A 209 1.57 10.25 6.76
N LEU A 210 2.10 11.18 7.56
CA LEU A 210 1.48 11.60 8.83
C LEU A 210 0.22 12.44 8.59
N LYS A 211 0.28 13.42 7.67
CA LYS A 211 -0.91 14.19 7.25
C LYS A 211 -2.05 13.32 6.72
N ALA A 212 -1.73 12.22 6.06
CA ALA A 212 -2.75 11.26 5.62
C ALA A 212 -3.57 10.73 6.79
N LEU A 213 -2.94 10.45 7.93
CA LEU A 213 -3.63 9.97 9.13
C LEU A 213 -4.55 11.06 9.70
N GLU A 214 -4.08 12.31 9.78
CA GLU A 214 -4.91 13.46 10.18
C GLU A 214 -6.15 13.60 9.29
N HIS A 215 -5.96 13.52 7.97
CA HIS A 215 -7.06 13.66 7.01
C HIS A 215 -8.05 12.50 7.07
N LEU A 216 -7.62 11.30 7.47
CA LEU A 216 -8.48 10.13 7.64
C LEU A 216 -9.26 10.14 8.97
N HIS A 217 -8.70 10.78 9.99
CA HIS A 217 -9.27 10.78 11.34
C HIS A 217 -10.70 11.33 11.36
N GLY A 218 -11.60 10.60 12.01
CA GLY A 218 -13.02 10.95 12.10
C GLY A 218 -13.81 10.85 10.78
N LYS A 219 -13.15 10.49 9.67
CA LYS A 219 -13.77 10.39 8.33
C LYS A 219 -13.91 8.95 7.84
N VAL A 220 -12.86 8.15 8.00
CA VAL A 220 -12.81 6.74 7.56
C VAL A 220 -12.07 5.92 8.60
N HIS A 221 -12.56 4.71 8.89
CA HIS A 221 -11.84 3.79 9.76
C HIS A 221 -10.50 3.39 9.14
N PHE A 222 -9.42 3.54 9.90
CA PHE A 222 -8.08 3.21 9.43
C PHE A 222 -7.21 2.64 10.55
N TRP A 223 -6.11 1.99 10.15
CA TRP A 223 -5.00 1.67 11.04
C TRP A 223 -3.67 1.79 10.28
N VAL A 224 -2.58 1.88 11.03
CA VAL A 224 -1.22 1.95 10.50
C VAL A 224 -0.64 0.54 10.43
N ALA A 225 0.11 0.25 9.38
CA ALA A 225 0.94 -0.94 9.26
C ALA A 225 2.40 -0.57 9.04
N VAL A 226 3.31 -1.25 9.74
CA VAL A 226 4.76 -1.07 9.62
C VAL A 226 5.46 -2.40 9.41
N VAL A 227 6.53 -2.41 8.62
CA VAL A 227 7.39 -3.60 8.50
C VAL A 227 8.36 -3.61 9.68
N TYR A 228 8.00 -4.37 10.71
CA TYR A 228 8.69 -4.39 11.99
C TYR A 228 10.14 -4.85 11.88
N ASP A 229 10.49 -5.72 10.92
CA ASP A 229 11.88 -6.12 10.70
C ASP A 229 12.81 -4.97 10.27
N LEU A 230 12.25 -3.89 9.73
CA LEU A 230 12.99 -2.68 9.37
C LEU A 230 12.91 -1.60 10.44
N PHE A 231 11.75 -1.47 11.09
CA PHE A 231 11.54 -0.51 12.17
C PHE A 231 12.31 -0.89 13.43
N ARG A 232 12.22 -2.19 13.79
CA ARG A 232 12.55 -2.71 15.11
C ARG A 232 11.87 -1.89 16.22
N GLU A 233 12.21 -2.18 17.46
CA GLU A 233 11.64 -1.48 18.62
C GLU A 233 11.95 0.03 18.59
N LYS A 234 13.16 0.40 18.16
CA LYS A 234 13.58 1.80 18.08
C LYS A 234 12.71 2.59 17.11
N GLY A 235 12.59 2.15 15.86
CA GLY A 235 11.82 2.86 14.84
C GLY A 235 10.33 2.90 15.17
N LEU A 236 9.80 1.85 15.79
CA LEU A 236 8.42 1.85 16.25
C LEU A 236 8.17 2.94 17.30
N LYS A 237 9.01 3.03 18.34
CA LYS A 237 8.89 4.05 19.39
C LYS A 237 9.05 5.47 18.85
N GLU A 238 9.95 5.67 17.88
CA GLU A 238 10.10 6.98 17.24
C GLU A 238 8.88 7.34 16.38
N LEU A 239 8.29 6.38 15.67
CA LEU A 239 7.04 6.62 14.94
C LEU A 239 5.91 6.98 15.89
N GLU A 240 5.74 6.22 16.99
CA GLU A 240 4.68 6.45 17.98
C GLU A 240 4.70 7.88 18.54
N LYS A 241 5.89 8.44 18.81
CA LYS A 241 6.05 9.83 19.25
C LYS A 241 5.64 10.87 18.19
N ARG A 242 5.68 10.50 16.91
CA ARG A 242 5.39 11.37 15.77
C ARG A 242 3.99 11.16 15.19
N LEU A 243 3.25 10.16 15.64
CA LEU A 243 1.87 9.95 15.19
C LEU A 243 1.04 11.17 15.57
N PRO A 244 0.35 11.81 14.61
CA PRO A 244 -0.45 12.99 14.91
C PRO A 244 -1.73 12.67 15.68
N ILE A 245 -2.12 11.39 15.67
CA ILE A 245 -3.32 10.87 16.32
C ILE A 245 -3.05 9.46 16.87
N PRO A 246 -3.60 9.11 18.05
CA PRO A 246 -3.58 7.74 18.54
C PRO A 246 -4.29 6.82 17.54
N CYS A 247 -3.60 5.78 17.08
CA CYS A 247 -4.16 4.78 16.18
C CYS A 247 -3.50 3.42 16.40
N ARG A 248 -4.18 2.35 16.00
CA ARG A 248 -3.63 0.99 16.01
C ARG A 248 -2.45 0.90 15.05
N ILE A 249 -1.34 0.32 15.52
CA ILE A 249 -0.19 -0.06 14.68
C ILE A 249 -0.14 -1.58 14.55
N GLU A 250 -0.25 -2.05 13.31
CA GLU A 250 -0.07 -3.44 12.93
C GLU A 250 1.40 -3.70 12.55
N LYS A 251 2.01 -4.74 13.14
CA LYS A 251 3.38 -5.16 12.85
C LYS A 251 3.37 -6.21 11.73
N GLU A 252 3.98 -5.88 10.59
CA GLU A 252 4.27 -6.82 9.51
C GLU A 252 5.70 -7.36 9.65
N TYR A 253 5.91 -8.62 9.25
CA TYR A 253 7.23 -9.25 9.24
C TYR A 253 7.64 -9.61 7.81
N LEU A 254 8.92 -9.69 7.54
CA LEU A 254 9.43 -10.06 6.22
C LEU A 254 9.45 -11.58 6.09
N GLU A 255 8.88 -12.11 5.01
CA GLU A 255 9.08 -13.50 4.58
C GLU A 255 9.83 -13.51 3.25
N MET A 256 10.75 -14.47 3.08
CA MET A 256 11.33 -14.68 1.76
C MET A 256 10.26 -15.28 0.83
N TYR A 257 10.13 -14.74 -0.38
CA TYR A 257 9.37 -15.43 -1.42
C TYR A 257 10.14 -16.71 -1.79
N PRO A 258 9.49 -17.90 -1.83
CA PRO A 258 10.15 -19.15 -2.17
C PRO A 258 10.73 -19.15 -3.58
#